data_AF-A0A8C8ZSN7-F1
#
_entry.id   AF-A0A8C8ZSN7-F1
#
_cell.length_a   1.000
_cell.length_b   1.000
_cell.length_c   1.000
_cell.angle_alpha   90.00
_cell.angle_beta   90.00
_cell.angle_gamma   90.00
#
_symmetry.space_group_name_H-M   'P 1'
#
loop_
_entity.id
_entity.type
_entity.pdbx_description
1 polymer ?
#
loop_
_entity_poly.entity_id
_entity_poly.type
_entity_poly.pdbx_seq_one_letter_code
_entity_poly.pdbx_strand_id
1 'polypeptide(L)'
;MAVLNQKSVLDMIKEFRRNWHALCNSERTTLCGADSMLLALQLSMAENNKQHSGEFTISLSDVFLTWKYLLHEKLNLPIENVKVIDHYEDIRKTYDGFLKNSNMLDLIDVYQRCKILTSNCENNTISPEKVDRKIYP
;
A
#
# COMPACT_ATOMS: atom_id res chain seq x y z
N MET A 1 -13.31 -7.23 -37.68
CA MET A 1 -12.06 -6.67 -37.14
C MET A 1 -12.35 -6.11 -35.76
N ALA A 2 -11.99 -6.85 -34.71
CA ALA A 2 -12.14 -6.41 -33.33
C ALA A 2 -10.89 -5.60 -32.94
N VAL A 3 -10.94 -4.28 -33.08
CA VAL A 3 -9.95 -3.39 -32.49
C VAL A 3 -10.34 -3.21 -31.02
N LEU A 4 -10.05 -4.25 -30.23
CA LEU A 4 -10.22 -4.24 -28.78
C LEU A 4 -9.19 -3.26 -28.20
N ASN A 5 -9.72 -2.30 -27.47
CA ASN A 5 -9.06 -1.14 -26.89
C ASN A 5 -7.84 -1.55 -26.03
N GLN A 6 -6.66 -1.60 -26.66
CA GLN A 6 -5.38 -1.77 -25.99
C GLN A 6 -5.04 -0.45 -25.27
N LYS A 7 -5.66 -0.20 -24.12
CA LYS A 7 -5.18 0.86 -23.22
C LYS A 7 -3.73 0.52 -22.90
N SER A 8 -2.80 1.43 -23.18
CA SER A 8 -1.39 1.14 -22.98
C SER A 8 -1.16 0.78 -21.51
N VAL A 9 -0.31 -0.21 -21.24
CA VAL A 9 0.04 -0.60 -19.86
C VAL A 9 0.48 0.62 -19.04
N LEU A 10 1.12 1.60 -19.70
CA LEU A 10 1.49 2.88 -19.12
C LEU A 10 0.28 3.70 -18.62
N ASP A 11 -0.81 3.75 -19.38
CA ASP A 11 -2.02 4.49 -18.99
C ASP A 11 -2.79 3.78 -17.87
N MET A 12 -2.75 2.46 -17.86
CA MET A 12 -3.27 1.65 -16.75
C MET A 12 -2.46 1.91 -15.47
N ILE A 13 -1.12 1.93 -15.55
CA ILE A 13 -0.23 2.28 -14.43
C ILE A 13 -0.49 3.71 -13.93
N LYS A 14 -0.69 4.68 -14.83
CA LYS A 14 -0.97 6.07 -14.48
C LYS A 14 -2.28 6.20 -13.71
N GLU A 15 -3.36 5.54 -14.18
CA GLU A 15 -4.64 5.61 -13.47
C GLU A 15 -4.63 4.82 -12.17
N PHE A 16 -3.91 3.71 -12.12
CA PHE A 16 -3.72 2.97 -10.89
C PHE A 16 -3.00 3.81 -9.82
N ARG A 17 -1.95 4.54 -10.22
CA ARG A 17 -1.23 5.46 -9.34
C ARG A 17 -2.11 6.62 -8.85
N ARG A 18 -2.98 7.16 -9.71
CA ARG A 18 -3.91 8.25 -9.35
C ARG A 18 -5.00 7.79 -8.37
N ASN A 19 -5.49 6.56 -8.52
CA ASN A 19 -6.60 6.03 -7.72
C ASN A 19 -6.16 5.09 -6.59
N TRP A 20 -4.84 4.97 -6.36
CA TRP A 20 -4.22 4.09 -5.38
C TRP A 20 -4.88 4.16 -4.00
N HIS A 21 -5.10 5.39 -3.51
CA HIS A 21 -5.64 5.64 -2.17
C HIS A 21 -7.08 5.13 -1.98
N ALA A 22 -7.87 5.02 -3.06
CA ALA A 22 -9.24 4.52 -3.00
C ALA A 22 -9.32 2.98 -3.12
N LEU A 23 -8.25 2.33 -3.55
CA LEU A 23 -8.23 0.91 -3.87
C LEU A 23 -7.61 0.06 -2.76
N CYS A 24 -6.77 0.61 -1.90
CA CYS A 24 -5.93 -0.13 -0.97
C CYS A 24 -6.47 -0.15 0.48
N ASN A 25 -7.56 -0.88 0.71
CA ASN A 25 -7.98 -1.29 2.07
C ASN A 25 -7.38 -2.65 2.49
N SER A 26 -6.51 -3.25 1.66
CA SER A 26 -5.96 -4.58 1.89
C SER A 26 -4.76 -4.52 2.84
N GLU A 27 -4.99 -4.91 4.07
CA GLU A 27 -3.97 -5.22 5.05
C GLU A 27 -3.32 -6.58 4.69
N ARG A 28 -2.50 -6.64 3.64
CA ARG A 28 -1.68 -7.85 3.36
C ARG A 28 -0.26 -7.56 2.91
N THR A 29 0.63 -8.23 3.63
CA THR A 29 2.04 -8.58 3.41
C THR A 29 2.85 -7.57 2.61
N THR A 30 3.47 -6.65 3.35
CA THR A 30 4.57 -5.82 2.88
C THR A 30 5.60 -6.69 2.13
N LEU A 31 5.72 -6.49 0.81
CA LEU A 31 6.89 -6.92 0.01
C LEU A 31 8.12 -6.06 0.34
N CYS A 32 8.23 -5.55 1.57
CA CYS A 32 9.46 -4.95 2.06
C CYS A 32 10.30 -6.09 2.63
N GLY A 33 11.44 -6.37 2.02
CA GLY A 33 12.45 -7.21 2.66
C GLY A 33 12.83 -6.63 4.03
N ALA A 34 13.47 -7.45 4.87
CA ALA A 34 13.90 -7.03 6.21
C ALA A 34 14.68 -5.70 6.18
N ASP A 35 15.53 -5.50 5.16
CA ASP A 35 16.32 -4.28 4.98
C ASP A 35 15.44 -3.04 4.75
N SER A 36 14.39 -3.17 3.95
CA SER A 36 13.44 -2.09 3.68
C SER A 36 12.61 -1.75 4.93
N MET A 37 12.22 -2.77 5.71
CA MET A 37 11.53 -2.58 6.98
C MET A 37 12.42 -1.88 8.00
N LEU A 38 13.71 -2.22 8.07
CA LEU A 38 14.68 -1.56 8.94
C LEU A 38 14.94 -0.12 8.52
N LEU A 39 15.06 0.15 7.22
CA LEU A 39 15.21 1.51 6.70
C LEU A 39 13.99 2.38 7.02
N ALA A 40 12.78 1.84 6.84
CA ALA A 40 11.54 2.53 7.21
C ALA A 40 11.50 2.84 8.71
N LEU A 41 11.96 1.92 9.56
CA LEU A 41 12.06 2.15 11.01
C LEU A 41 13.07 3.25 11.32
N GLN A 42 14.26 3.21 10.72
CA GLN A 42 15.30 4.22 10.91
C GLN A 42 14.80 5.62 10.52
N LEU A 43 14.12 5.75 9.38
CA LEU A 43 13.53 7.02 8.93
C LEU A 43 12.43 7.50 9.88
N SER A 44 11.59 6.59 10.37
CA SER A 44 10.53 6.91 11.32
C SER A 44 11.08 7.42 12.65
N MET A 45 12.16 6.80 13.13
CA MET A 45 12.86 7.24 14.33
C MET A 45 13.57 8.58 14.13
N ALA A 46 14.24 8.80 12.99
CA ALA A 46 14.89 10.07 12.70
C ALA A 46 13.89 11.22 12.52
N GLU A 47 12.73 10.97 11.91
CA GLU A 47 11.65 11.96 11.79
C GLU A 47 11.06 12.31 13.17
N ASN A 48 10.83 11.31 14.02
CA ASN A 48 10.41 11.56 15.39
C ASN A 48 11.48 12.32 16.17
N ASN A 49 12.76 11.93 16.07
CA ASN A 49 13.84 12.65 16.74
C ASN A 49 13.87 14.12 16.30
N LYS A 50 13.68 14.39 15.00
CA LYS A 50 13.61 15.77 14.48
C LYS A 50 12.47 16.57 15.10
N GLN A 51 11.31 15.97 15.33
CA GLN A 51 10.17 16.64 15.95
C GLN A 51 10.41 16.97 17.43
N HIS A 52 11.17 16.14 18.14
CA HIS A 52 11.40 16.29 19.58
C HIS A 52 12.69 17.06 19.94
N SER A 53 13.78 16.82 19.21
CA SER A 53 15.12 17.39 19.47
C SER A 53 15.61 18.34 18.38
N GLY A 54 14.92 18.41 17.24
CA GLY A 54 15.33 19.20 16.07
C GLY A 54 16.31 18.50 15.13
N GLU A 55 16.83 17.32 15.50
CA GLU A 55 17.82 16.59 14.70
C GLU A 55 17.25 15.39 13.94
N PHE A 56 17.51 15.31 12.64
CA PHE A 56 17.16 14.16 11.80
C PHE A 56 18.28 13.11 11.83
N THR A 57 18.55 12.57 13.02
CA THR A 57 19.61 11.59 13.24
C THR A 57 19.10 10.50 14.17
N ILE A 58 19.68 9.30 14.07
CA ILE A 58 19.45 8.22 15.03
C ILE A 58 20.65 7.27 15.01
N SER A 59 20.99 6.68 16.17
CA SER A 59 22.03 5.66 16.22
C SER A 59 21.50 4.32 15.71
N LEU A 60 22.35 3.57 15.00
CA LEU A 60 21.96 2.25 14.51
C LEU A 60 21.64 1.26 15.65
N SER A 61 22.32 1.41 16.79
CA SER A 61 22.04 0.64 18.01
C SER A 61 20.62 0.84 18.51
N ASP A 62 20.12 2.08 18.50
CA ASP A 62 18.75 2.39 18.92
C ASP A 62 17.71 1.85 17.95
N VAL A 63 18.02 1.87 16.64
CA VAL A 63 17.18 1.23 15.61
C VAL A 63 17.05 -0.27 15.87
N PHE A 64 18.17 -0.98 16.13
CA PHE A 64 18.12 -2.41 16.42
C PHE A 64 17.42 -2.74 17.75
N LEU A 65 17.60 -1.90 18.77
CA LEU A 65 16.88 -2.04 20.04
C LEU A 65 15.37 -1.91 19.82
N THR A 66 14.96 -0.91 19.05
CA THR A 66 13.55 -0.65 18.72
C THR A 66 12.97 -1.75 17.84
N TRP A 67 13.74 -2.24 16.87
CA TRP A 67 13.36 -3.38 16.05
C TRP A 67 13.12 -4.65 16.87
N LYS A 68 14.02 -4.95 17.81
CA LYS A 68 13.85 -6.07 18.75
C LYS A 68 12.55 -5.93 19.54
N TYR A 69 12.29 -4.74 20.09
CA TYR A 69 11.06 -4.49 20.84
C TYR A 69 9.81 -4.68 19.98
N LEU A 70 9.80 -4.10 18.78
CA LEU A 70 8.70 -4.19 17.82
C LEU A 70 8.42 -5.65 17.39
N LEU A 71 9.46 -6.46 17.22
CA LEU A 71 9.31 -7.90 16.94
C LEU A 71 8.74 -8.68 18.13
N HIS A 72 9.22 -8.41 19.34
CA HIS A 72 8.66 -9.05 20.54
C HIS A 72 7.18 -8.72 20.69
N GLU A 73 6.80 -7.46 20.50
CA GLU A 73 5.41 -7.04 20.53
C GLU A 73 4.58 -7.75 19.45
N LYS A 74 5.04 -7.75 18.18
CA LYS A 74 4.33 -8.39 17.07
C LYS A 74 4.15 -9.91 17.25
N LEU A 75 5.10 -10.56 17.92
CA LEU A 75 5.09 -12.00 18.16
C LEU A 75 4.43 -12.38 19.50
N ASN A 76 3.90 -11.41 20.26
CA ASN A 76 3.38 -11.60 21.62
C ASN A 76 4.39 -12.31 22.55
N LEU A 77 5.68 -11.98 22.40
CA LEU A 77 6.75 -12.52 23.24
C LEU A 77 6.97 -11.63 24.47
N PRO A 78 7.33 -12.20 25.63
CA PRO A 78 7.70 -11.43 26.80
C PRO A 78 8.91 -10.53 26.51
N ILE A 79 8.87 -9.30 27.01
CA ILE A 79 9.95 -8.34 26.84
C ILE A 79 10.80 -8.32 28.11
N GLU A 80 11.95 -8.97 28.07
CA GLU A 80 12.91 -8.96 29.18
C GLU A 80 13.80 -7.72 29.10
N ASN A 81 13.97 -7.00 30.23
CA ASN A 81 14.82 -5.82 30.38
C ASN A 81 14.48 -4.64 29.45
N VAL A 82 13.30 -4.05 29.62
CA VAL A 82 12.87 -2.88 28.83
C VAL A 82 13.53 -1.62 29.35
N LYS A 83 14.62 -1.18 28.71
CA LYS A 83 14.84 0.26 28.62
C LYS A 83 13.65 0.82 27.84
N VAL A 84 12.84 1.65 28.50
CA VAL A 84 11.71 2.33 27.87
C VAL A 84 12.26 3.04 26.63
N ILE A 85 11.78 2.64 25.45
CA ILE A 85 12.10 3.34 24.21
C ILE A 85 11.32 4.64 24.26
N ASP A 86 12.06 5.75 24.20
CA ASP A 86 11.49 7.08 24.28
C ASP A 86 10.56 7.35 23.09
N HIS A 87 9.39 7.92 23.34
CA HIS A 87 8.36 8.21 22.33
C HIS A 87 8.00 7.00 21.42
N TYR A 88 8.02 5.77 21.96
CA TYR A 88 7.78 4.54 21.17
C TYR A 88 6.46 4.56 20.37
N GLU A 89 5.36 5.04 20.95
CA GLU A 89 4.06 5.07 20.27
C GLU A 89 4.07 5.99 19.04
N ASP A 90 4.78 7.12 19.11
CA ASP A 90 4.91 8.04 17.98
C ASP A 90 5.83 7.46 16.89
N ILE A 91 6.91 6.76 17.29
CA ILE A 91 7.76 5.98 16.39
C ILE A 91 6.93 4.92 15.67
N ARG A 92 6.14 4.14 16.41
CA ARG A 92 5.31 3.06 15.88
C ARG A 92 4.26 3.59 14.91
N LYS A 93 3.57 4.66 15.27
CA LYS A 93 2.55 5.29 14.42
C LYS A 93 3.15 5.77 13.10
N THR A 94 4.30 6.45 13.15
CA THR A 94 5.01 6.91 11.95
C THR A 94 5.50 5.73 11.11
N TYR A 95 6.05 4.70 11.76
CA TYR A 95 6.50 3.47 11.11
C TYR A 95 5.39 2.72 10.40
N ASP A 96 4.26 2.50 11.07
CA ASP A 96 3.08 1.86 10.47
C ASP A 96 2.50 2.71 9.34
N GLY A 97 2.57 4.05 9.46
CA GLY A 97 2.23 4.97 8.38
C GLY A 97 3.14 4.80 7.15
N PHE A 98 4.45 4.70 7.36
CA PHE A 98 5.41 4.40 6.30
C PHE A 98 5.10 3.06 5.64
N LEU A 99 4.88 1.99 6.41
CA LEU A 99 4.58 0.67 5.85
C LEU A 99 3.26 0.65 5.07
N LYS A 100 2.20 1.29 5.59
CA LYS A 100 0.91 1.41 4.89
C LYS A 100 1.04 2.14 3.55
N ASN A 101 1.87 3.18 3.50
CA ASN A 101 2.13 3.94 2.27
C ASN A 101 3.17 3.29 1.35
N SER A 102 4.01 2.38 1.88
CA SER A 102 5.05 1.67 1.14
C SER A 102 4.63 0.27 0.68
N ASN A 103 3.40 -0.15 1.01
CA ASN A 103 2.80 -1.33 0.38
C ASN A 103 2.79 -1.09 -1.13
N MET A 104 3.59 -1.85 -1.86
CA MET A 104 3.55 -1.92 -3.32
C MET A 104 2.46 -2.96 -3.63
N LEU A 105 1.35 -2.57 -4.27
CA LEU A 105 0.30 -3.53 -4.66
C LEU A 105 0.98 -4.63 -5.48
N ASP A 106 0.69 -5.89 -5.16
CA ASP A 106 1.15 -7.00 -5.98
C ASP A 106 0.65 -6.75 -7.42
N LEU A 107 1.51 -6.95 -8.42
CA LEU A 107 1.11 -6.92 -9.82
C LEU A 107 -0.06 -7.88 -10.08
N ILE A 108 -0.18 -8.94 -9.27
CA ILE A 108 -1.33 -9.85 -9.25
C ILE A 108 -2.61 -9.14 -8.76
N ASP A 109 -2.54 -8.33 -7.70
CA ASP A 109 -3.69 -7.55 -7.21
C ASP A 109 -4.10 -6.46 -8.20
N VAL A 110 -3.11 -5.80 -8.83
CA VAL A 110 -3.34 -4.85 -9.94
C VAL A 110 -4.09 -5.57 -11.07
N TYR A 111 -3.59 -6.72 -11.50
CA TYR A 111 -4.17 -7.50 -12.58
C TYR A 111 -5.58 -7.99 -12.25
N GLN A 112 -5.80 -8.57 -11.07
CA GLN A 112 -7.10 -9.07 -10.63
C GLN A 112 -8.13 -7.94 -10.55
N ARG A 113 -7.75 -6.77 -10.04
CA ARG A 113 -8.64 -5.60 -9.99
C ARG A 113 -8.90 -5.00 -11.35
N CYS A 114 -7.90 -4.92 -12.23
CA CYS A 114 -8.10 -4.51 -13.62
C CYS A 114 -9.07 -5.46 -14.34
N LYS A 115 -8.97 -6.78 -14.11
CA LYS A 115 -9.91 -7.76 -14.65
C LYS A 115 -11.35 -7.52 -14.18
N ILE A 116 -11.56 -7.25 -12.89
CA ILE A 116 -12.89 -6.94 -12.31
C ILE A 116 -13.45 -5.62 -12.88
N LEU A 117 -12.60 -4.60 -13.05
CA LEU A 117 -13.00 -3.33 -13.64
C LEU A 117 -13.36 -3.45 -15.12
N THR A 118 -12.65 -4.30 -15.88
CA THR A 118 -12.99 -4.60 -17.27
C THR A 118 -14.34 -5.32 -17.37
N SER A 119 -14.61 -6.32 -16.53
CA SER A 119 -15.91 -7.02 -16.53
C SER A 119 -17.08 -6.12 -16.11
N ASN A 120 -16.85 -5.14 -15.24
CA ASN A 120 -17.90 -4.18 -14.84
C ASN A 120 -18.22 -3.16 -15.94
N CYS A 121 -17.29 -2.91 -16.87
CA CYS A 121 -17.53 -2.05 -18.03
C CYS A 121 -18.37 -2.77 -19.10
N GLU A 122 -18.18 -4.08 -19.26
CA GLU A 122 -18.95 -4.93 -20.18
C GLU A 122 -20.42 -5.07 -19.77
N ASN A 123 -20.74 -4.92 -18.48
CA ASN A 123 -22.12 -5.02 -17.97
C ASN A 123 -22.94 -3.73 -18.11
N ASN A 124 -22.32 -2.61 -18.50
CA ASN A 124 -23.01 -1.32 -18.66
C ASN A 124 -23.38 -1.01 -20.12
N THR A 125 -23.11 -1.88 -21.09
CA THR A 125 -23.68 -1.77 -22.44
C THR A 125 -25.05 -2.46 -22.48
N ILE A 126 -26.07 -1.71 -22.09
CA ILE A 126 -27.48 -2.07 -22.23
C ILE A 126 -27.79 -2.39 -23.71
N SER A 127 -28.57 -3.46 -23.89
CA SER A 127 -28.91 -4.19 -25.12
C SER A 127 -29.55 -3.35 -26.24
N PRO A 128 -29.45 -3.80 -27.51
CA PRO A 128 -30.09 -3.13 -28.64
C PRO A 128 -31.61 -3.35 -28.57
N GLU A 129 -32.38 -2.29 -28.36
CA GLU A 129 -33.82 -2.36 -28.50
C GLU A 129 -34.21 -2.69 -29.95
N LYS A 130 -35.18 -3.59 -30.04
CA LYS A 130 -35.62 -4.36 -31.20
C LYS A 130 -35.95 -3.49 -32.41
N VAL A 131 -35.43 -3.93 -33.55
CA VAL A 131 -35.91 -3.59 -34.90
C VAL A 131 -37.38 -4.00 -35.03
N ASP A 132 -38.29 -3.04 -35.10
CA ASP A 132 -39.64 -3.27 -35.64
C ASP A 132 -39.70 -2.74 -37.07
N ARG A 133 -39.64 -3.68 -38.02
CA ARG A 133 -40.06 -3.44 -39.40
C ARG A 133 -41.58 -3.30 -39.40
N LYS A 134 -42.10 -2.17 -39.89
CA LYS A 134 -43.42 -2.17 -40.52
C LYS A 134 -43.35 -1.56 -41.91
N ILE A 135 -43.87 -2.36 -42.82
CA ILE A 135 -43.95 -2.23 -44.28
C ILE A 135 -45.01 -1.17 -44.64
N TYR A 136 -44.74 -0.51 -45.77
CA TYR A 136 -45.53 0.41 -46.61
C TYR A 136 -47.07 0.23 -46.66
N PRO A 137 -47.77 1.26 -47.15
CA PRO A 137 -48.11 1.28 -48.58
C PRO A 137 -47.39 2.37 -49.39
#